data_AF-A0A519R1E4-F1
#
_entry.id   AF-A0A519R1E4-F1
#
_cell.length_a   1.000
_cell.length_b   1.000
_cell.length_c   1.000
_cell.angle_alpha   90.00
_cell.angle_beta   90.00
_cell.angle_gamma   90.00
#
_symmetry.space_group_name_H-M   'P 1'
#
loop_
_entity.id
_entity.type
_entity.pdbx_description
1 polymer ?
#
loop_
_entity_poly.entity_id
_entity_poly.type
_entity_poly.pdbx_seq_one_letter_code
_entity_poly.pdbx_strand_id
1 'polypeptide(L)'
;MGWWIGRAIVWFLAISVGLTILYRFVPPPVTLTMLLDPNGFEKDWEPLSRIDRDMVAAVIAGEDGKFCTHNGFDRAAIEQAMERNAATRAKGGGRIRGGSTISQQAAKNVFLWQGTGWTRYLRKGF
;
A
#
# COMPACT_ATOMS: atom_id res chain seq x y z
N MET A 1 -21.06 11.35 -24.17
CA MET A 1 -20.69 10.95 -22.79
C MET A 1 -19.50 9.97 -22.75
N GLY A 2 -19.54 8.83 -23.46
CA GLY A 2 -18.49 7.79 -23.41
C GLY A 2 -17.08 8.23 -23.84
N TRP A 3 -16.96 9.14 -24.81
CA TRP A 3 -15.67 9.68 -25.27
C TRP A 3 -14.88 10.39 -24.17
N TRP A 4 -15.56 11.20 -23.35
CA TRP A 4 -14.93 11.93 -22.25
C TRP A 4 -14.51 10.99 -21.11
N ILE A 5 -15.34 9.97 -20.82
CA ILE A 5 -15.02 8.94 -19.84
C ILE A 5 -13.77 8.15 -20.29
N GLY A 6 -13.72 7.74 -21.56
CA GLY A 6 -12.56 7.03 -22.12
C GLY A 6 -11.28 7.85 -22.02
N ARG A 7 -11.32 9.14 -22.39
CA ARG A 7 -10.17 10.04 -22.23
C ARG A 7 -9.77 10.21 -20.76
N ALA A 8 -10.73 10.32 -19.85
CA ALA A 8 -10.45 10.43 -18.43
C ALA A 8 -9.73 9.19 -17.87
N ILE A 9 -10.17 7.99 -18.26
CA ILE A 9 -9.52 6.72 -17.87
C ILE A 9 -8.09 6.67 -18.42
N VAL A 10 -7.89 7.01 -19.69
CA VAL A 10 -6.56 7.01 -20.31
C VAL A 10 -5.63 7.99 -19.60
N TRP A 11 -6.08 9.22 -19.34
CA TRP A 11 -5.30 10.22 -18.60
C TRP A 11 -4.98 9.77 -17.18
N PHE A 12 -5.95 9.18 -16.47
CA PHE A 12 -5.73 8.65 -15.13
C PHE A 12 -4.64 7.57 -15.11
N LEU A 13 -4.67 6.63 -16.06
CA LEU A 13 -3.65 5.58 -16.18
C LEU A 13 -2.28 6.17 -16.55
N ALA A 14 -2.24 7.06 -17.54
CA ALA A 14 -1.01 7.70 -17.99
C ALA A 14 -0.33 8.50 -16.87
N ILE A 15 -1.10 9.29 -16.12
CA ILE A 15 -0.60 10.07 -14.98
C ILE A 15 -0.10 9.13 -13.87
N SER A 16 -0.85 8.07 -13.55
CA SER A 16 -0.47 7.11 -12.50
C SER A 16 0.85 6.40 -12.81
N VAL A 17 1.02 5.93 -14.06
CA VAL A 17 2.26 5.31 -14.53
C VAL A 17 3.39 6.34 -14.58
N GLY A 18 3.13 7.53 -15.11
CA GLY A 18 4.10 8.62 -15.18
C GLY A 18 4.65 9.03 -13.81
N LEU A 19 3.78 9.18 -12.81
CA LEU A 19 4.18 9.46 -11.43
C LEU A 19 4.97 8.31 -10.81
N THR A 20 4.61 7.06 -11.10
CA THR A 20 5.36 5.88 -10.61
C THR A 20 6.78 5.87 -11.18
N ILE A 21 6.94 6.16 -12.47
CA ILE A 21 8.25 6.27 -13.11
C ILE A 21 9.04 7.45 -12.54
N LEU A 22 8.40 8.61 -12.35
CA LEU A 22 9.03 9.77 -11.74
C LEU A 22 9.57 9.43 -10.33
N TYR A 23 8.72 8.86 -9.48
CA TYR A 23 9.09 8.50 -8.11
C TYR A 23 10.06 7.32 -7.98
N ARG A 24 10.42 6.68 -9.10
CA ARG A 24 11.55 5.76 -9.14
C ARG A 24 12.89 6.51 -9.00
N PHE A 25 12.95 7.76 -9.47
CA PHE A 25 14.19 8.54 -9.53
C PHE A 25 14.25 9.66 -8.51
N VAL A 26 13.09 10.25 -8.18
CA VAL A 26 13.00 11.28 -7.15
C VAL A 26 12.18 10.77 -5.96
N PRO A 27 12.53 11.14 -4.72
CA PRO A 27 11.70 10.83 -3.57
C PRO A 27 10.27 11.33 -3.79
N PRO A 28 9.23 10.55 -3.41
CA PRO A 28 7.87 11.09 -3.41
C PRO A 28 7.83 12.33 -2.52
N PRO A 29 7.02 13.35 -2.82
CA PRO A 29 6.87 14.52 -1.96
C PRO A 29 6.16 14.17 -0.65
N VAL A 30 5.76 15.18 0.13
CA VAL A 30 4.85 14.97 1.26
C VAL A 30 3.53 14.40 0.71
N THR A 31 3.07 13.28 1.28
CA THR A 31 1.87 12.58 0.79
C THR A 31 0.65 12.96 1.62
N LEU A 32 -0.55 12.69 1.08
CA LEU A 32 -1.79 12.94 1.80
C LEU A 32 -1.85 12.16 3.12
N THR A 33 -1.28 10.95 3.19
CA THR A 33 -1.24 10.19 4.45
C THR A 33 -0.38 10.86 5.51
N MET A 34 0.69 11.56 5.13
CA MET A 34 1.55 12.28 6.07
C MET A 34 0.83 13.53 6.60
N LEU A 35 0.16 14.28 5.72
CA LEU A 35 -0.58 15.49 6.11
C LEU A 35 -1.78 15.21 7.01
N LEU A 36 -2.41 14.04 6.85
CA LEU A 36 -3.58 13.66 7.63
C LEU A 36 -3.24 12.85 8.89
N ASP A 37 -1.95 12.62 9.20
CA ASP A 37 -1.57 11.94 10.44
C ASP A 37 -1.74 12.90 11.63
N PRO A 38 -2.62 12.59 12.60
CA PRO A 38 -2.85 13.45 13.75
C PRO A 38 -1.62 13.56 14.67
N ASN A 39 -0.64 12.66 14.56
CA ASN A 39 0.60 12.70 15.33
C ASN A 39 1.69 13.57 14.67
N GLY A 40 1.39 14.19 13.53
CA GLY A 40 2.36 14.90 12.71
C GLY A 40 3.21 13.96 11.86
N PHE A 41 4.17 14.52 11.11
CA PHE A 41 5.12 13.75 10.34
C PHE A 41 6.50 14.40 10.38
N GLU A 42 7.53 13.56 10.38
CA GLU A 42 8.90 13.93 10.07
C GLU A 42 9.35 13.11 8.87
N LYS A 43 10.14 13.72 7.99
CA LYS A 43 10.56 13.08 6.77
C LYS A 43 11.98 13.49 6.43
N ASP A 44 12.86 12.50 6.50
CA ASP A 44 14.17 12.53 5.87
C ASP A 44 14.28 11.34 4.92
N TRP A 45 14.75 11.56 3.70
CA TRP A 45 14.80 10.53 2.68
C TRP A 45 16.20 9.96 2.55
N GLU A 46 16.33 8.64 2.73
CA GLU A 46 17.60 7.94 2.63
C GLU A 46 17.52 6.85 1.54
N PRO A 47 18.49 6.77 0.62
CA PRO A 47 18.57 5.68 -0.34
C PRO A 47 18.85 4.34 0.36
N LEU A 48 18.28 3.25 -0.14
CA LEU A 48 18.43 1.90 0.42
C LEU A 48 19.89 1.41 0.49
N SER A 49 20.81 1.99 -0.27
CA SER A 49 22.24 1.67 -0.21
C SER A 49 22.94 2.20 1.03
N ARG A 50 22.35 3.19 1.70
CA ARG A 50 22.85 3.81 2.93
C ARG A 50 22.10 3.38 4.19
N ILE A 51 21.10 2.50 4.03
CA ILE A 51 20.37 1.87 5.13
C ILE A 51 21.05 0.55 5.49
N ASP A 52 21.23 0.31 6.79
CA ASP A 52 21.77 -0.95 7.31
C ASP A 52 20.95 -2.16 6.82
N ARG A 53 21.64 -3.22 6.40
CA ARG A 53 20.99 -4.42 5.84
C ARG A 53 20.16 -5.17 6.87
N ASP A 54 20.53 -5.12 8.14
CA ASP A 54 19.76 -5.76 9.22
C ASP A 54 18.44 -5.02 9.45
N MET A 55 18.41 -3.70 9.29
CA MET A 55 17.16 -2.93 9.36
C MET A 55 16.22 -3.33 8.21
N VAL A 56 16.75 -3.46 6.99
CA VAL A 56 15.96 -3.92 5.83
C VAL A 56 15.43 -5.33 6.08
N ALA A 57 16.26 -6.25 6.57
CA ALA A 57 15.85 -7.61 6.90
C ALA A 57 14.78 -7.66 8.00
N ALA A 58 14.91 -6.82 9.04
CA ALA A 58 13.94 -6.74 10.12
C ALA A 58 12.56 -6.27 9.63
N VAL A 59 12.52 -5.25 8.76
CA VAL A 59 11.26 -4.77 8.16
C VAL A 59 10.64 -5.85 7.26
N ILE A 60 11.43 -6.50 6.42
CA ILE A 60 10.95 -7.61 5.59
C ILE A 60 10.39 -8.73 6.48
N ALA A 61 11.11 -9.18 7.50
CA ALA A 61 10.66 -10.25 8.38
C ALA A 61 9.38 -9.88 9.17
N GLY A 62 9.26 -8.62 9.63
CA GLY A 62 8.14 -8.15 10.43
C GLY A 62 6.87 -7.85 9.63
N GLU A 63 7.00 -7.26 8.44
CA GLU A 63 5.87 -6.78 7.65
C GLU A 63 5.49 -7.74 6.52
N ASP A 64 6.47 -8.38 5.88
CA ASP A 64 6.28 -9.13 4.63
C ASP A 64 7.40 -10.15 4.41
N GLY A 65 7.41 -11.24 5.17
CA GLY A 65 8.51 -12.23 5.15
C GLY A 65 8.71 -12.93 3.81
N LYS A 66 7.77 -12.80 2.88
CA LYS A 66 7.82 -13.35 1.51
C LYS A 66 8.08 -12.28 0.45
N PHE A 67 8.45 -11.06 0.85
CA PHE A 67 8.61 -9.91 -0.02
C PHE A 67 9.43 -10.22 -1.30
N CYS A 68 10.56 -10.90 -1.14
CA CYS A 68 11.47 -11.24 -2.24
C CYS A 68 10.97 -12.36 -3.15
N THR A 69 9.88 -13.04 -2.80
CA THR A 69 9.36 -14.21 -3.54
C THR A 69 8.14 -13.89 -4.39
N HIS A 70 7.54 -12.71 -4.21
CA HIS A 70 6.32 -12.31 -4.91
C HIS A 70 6.51 -11.01 -5.70
N ASN A 71 5.62 -10.77 -6.65
CA ASN A 71 5.64 -9.56 -7.50
C ASN A 71 4.73 -8.44 -6.95
N GLY A 72 4.74 -8.26 -5.63
CA GLY A 72 4.00 -7.21 -4.92
C GLY A 72 2.65 -7.64 -4.33
N PHE A 73 2.21 -8.88 -4.58
CA PHE A 73 0.98 -9.45 -3.99
C PHE A 73 1.25 -10.87 -3.50
N ASP A 74 1.15 -11.11 -2.19
CA ASP A 74 1.08 -12.45 -1.62
C ASP A 74 -0.38 -12.93 -1.64
N ARG A 75 -0.76 -13.62 -2.72
CA ARG A 75 -2.12 -14.13 -2.91
C ARG A 75 -2.54 -15.09 -1.78
N ALA A 76 -1.63 -15.95 -1.34
CA ALA A 76 -1.91 -16.91 -0.28
C ALA A 76 -2.12 -16.21 1.06
N ALA A 77 -1.32 -15.20 1.39
CA ALA A 77 -1.51 -14.42 2.61
C ALA A 77 -2.79 -13.58 2.57
N ILE A 78 -3.14 -13.01 1.40
CA ILE A 78 -4.39 -12.28 1.19
C ILE A 78 -5.60 -13.19 1.42
N GLU A 79 -5.62 -14.36 0.79
CA GLU A 79 -6.71 -15.33 0.91
C GLU A 79 -6.88 -15.81 2.37
N GLN A 80 -5.79 -16.23 3.02
CA GLN A 80 -5.82 -16.63 4.43
C GLN A 80 -6.28 -15.49 5.35
N ALA A 81 -5.88 -14.26 5.07
CA ALA A 81 -6.35 -13.10 5.83
C ALA A 81 -7.84 -12.88 5.61
N MET A 82 -8.34 -13.00 4.38
CA MET A 82 -9.76 -12.85 4.06
C MET A 82 -10.61 -13.91 4.77
N GLU A 83 -10.24 -15.19 4.67
CA GLU A 83 -10.95 -16.31 5.32
C GLU A 83 -11.00 -16.15 6.84
N ARG A 84 -9.85 -15.86 7.47
CA ARG A 84 -9.78 -15.65 8.92
C ARG A 84 -10.62 -14.44 9.36
N ASN A 85 -10.57 -13.35 8.60
CA ASN A 85 -11.34 -12.16 8.91
C ASN A 85 -12.84 -12.39 8.72
N ALA A 86 -13.25 -13.18 7.72
CA ALA A 86 -14.64 -13.60 7.53
C ALA A 86 -15.12 -14.47 8.70
N ALA A 87 -14.34 -15.48 9.09
CA ALA A 87 -14.64 -16.32 10.25
C ALA A 87 -14.70 -15.54 11.57
N THR A 88 -13.81 -14.55 11.75
CA THR A 88 -13.79 -13.66 12.92
C THR A 88 -15.04 -12.78 12.98
N ARG A 89 -15.47 -12.22 11.84
CA ARG A 89 -16.71 -11.44 11.75
C ARG A 89 -17.95 -12.29 12.08
N ALA A 90 -17.99 -13.53 11.57
CA ALA A 90 -19.09 -14.46 11.85
C ALA A 90 -19.22 -14.81 13.34
N LYS A 91 -18.13 -14.75 14.12
CA LYS A 91 -18.09 -15.04 15.56
C LYS A 91 -18.39 -13.83 16.46
N GLY A 92 -18.92 -12.73 15.90
CA GLY A 92 -19.26 -11.53 16.68
C GLY A 92 -18.11 -10.54 16.85
N GLY A 93 -17.01 -10.70 16.10
CA GLY A 93 -15.89 -9.74 16.05
C GLY A 93 -14.56 -10.32 16.53
N GLY A 94 -13.53 -9.47 16.53
CA GLY A 94 -12.16 -9.83 16.91
C GLY A 94 -11.11 -9.09 16.10
N ARG A 95 -9.84 -9.33 16.40
CA ARG A 95 -8.72 -8.62 15.77
C ARG A 95 -8.53 -9.09 14.33
N ILE A 96 -8.79 -8.20 13.39
CA ILE A 96 -8.55 -8.42 11.96
C ILE A 96 -7.05 -8.55 11.71
N ARG A 97 -6.66 -9.59 10.99
CA ARG A 97 -5.26 -9.80 10.59
C ARG A 97 -4.99 -9.09 9.27
N GLY A 98 -3.87 -8.35 9.22
CA GLY A 98 -3.36 -7.76 7.99
C GLY A 98 -2.72 -8.84 7.10
N GLY A 99 -2.89 -8.69 5.79
CA GLY A 99 -2.23 -9.53 4.77
C GLY A 99 -1.69 -8.69 3.61
N SER A 100 -1.37 -7.42 3.86
CA SER A 100 -0.85 -6.53 2.83
C SER A 100 0.67 -6.59 2.75
N THR A 101 1.18 -6.68 1.52
CA THR A 101 2.62 -6.67 1.22
C THR A 101 3.23 -5.28 1.39
N ILE A 102 4.55 -5.19 1.53
CA ILE A 102 5.27 -3.89 1.56
C ILE A 102 4.93 -3.07 0.31
N SER A 103 4.83 -3.69 -0.88
CA SER A 103 4.45 -2.99 -2.12
C SER A 103 3.05 -2.38 -2.04
N GLN A 104 2.06 -3.10 -1.50
CA GLN A 104 0.71 -2.57 -1.30
C GLN A 104 0.67 -1.44 -0.26
N GLN A 105 1.48 -1.55 0.78
CA GLN A 105 1.59 -0.52 1.81
C GLN A 105 2.23 0.75 1.24
N ALA A 106 3.30 0.63 0.46
CA ALA A 106 3.93 1.74 -0.25
C ALA A 106 2.97 2.42 -1.22
N ALA A 107 2.28 1.66 -2.08
CA ALA A 107 1.29 2.22 -3.01
C ALA A 107 0.16 2.95 -2.26
N LYS A 108 -0.31 2.38 -1.14
CA LYS A 108 -1.31 3.01 -0.28
C LYS A 108 -0.83 4.35 0.27
N ASN A 109 0.40 4.41 0.78
CA ASN A 109 0.90 5.60 1.48
C ASN A 109 1.36 6.70 0.51
N VAL A 110 1.79 6.33 -0.70
CA VAL A 110 2.26 7.29 -1.71
C VAL A 110 1.11 7.88 -2.53
N PHE A 111 0.18 7.04 -2.99
CA PHE A 111 -0.84 7.46 -3.97
C PHE A 111 -2.25 7.58 -3.41
N LEU A 112 -2.49 7.04 -2.21
CA LEU A 112 -3.84 6.89 -1.66
C LEU A 112 -3.88 7.46 -0.22
N TRP A 113 -4.99 7.28 0.48
CA TRP A 113 -5.20 7.73 1.86
C TRP A 113 -5.48 6.56 2.82
N GLN A 114 -5.40 6.81 4.13
CA GLN A 114 -5.82 5.83 5.14
C GLN A 114 -7.36 5.78 5.18
N GLY A 115 -7.95 4.71 4.62
CA GLY A 115 -9.39 4.46 4.71
C GLY A 115 -9.78 3.74 6.01
N THR A 116 -10.96 4.05 6.55
CA THR A 116 -11.53 3.41 7.75
C THR A 116 -12.64 2.42 7.40
N GLY A 117 -12.75 1.34 8.18
CA GLY A 117 -13.80 0.32 8.00
C GLY A 117 -13.79 -0.35 6.62
N TRP A 118 -14.94 -0.39 5.96
CA TRP A 118 -15.16 -1.05 4.66
C TRP A 118 -14.55 -0.28 3.47
N THR A 119 -14.39 1.05 3.59
CA THR A 119 -13.79 1.92 2.56
C THR A 119 -12.32 1.58 2.26
N ARG A 120 -11.64 0.89 3.20
CA ARG A 120 -10.29 0.35 3.03
C ARG A 120 -10.18 -0.61 1.84
N TYR A 121 -11.18 -1.47 1.64
CA TYR A 121 -11.16 -2.50 0.60
C TYR A 121 -11.54 -1.91 -0.77
N LEU A 122 -12.56 -1.05 -0.81
CA LEU A 122 -12.95 -0.34 -2.03
C LEU A 122 -11.81 0.46 -2.66
N ARG A 123 -11.01 1.15 -1.84
CA ARG A 123 -9.89 1.97 -2.32
C ARG A 123 -8.74 1.13 -2.89
N LYS A 124 -8.51 -0.07 -2.36
CA LYS A 124 -7.36 -0.89 -2.76
C LYS A 124 -7.60 -1.63 -4.08
N GLY A 125 -8.85 -1.72 -4.55
CA GLY A 125 -9.25 -2.80 -5.46
C GLY A 125 -9.15 -4.15 -4.72
N PHE A 126 -9.93 -5.14 -5.13
CA PHE A 126 -9.86 -6.47 -4.51
C PHE A 126 -8.48 -7.10 -4.65
#